data_AF-A0A2Y9S1F3-F1
#
_entry.id   AF-A0A2Y9S1F3-F1
#
_cell.length_a   1.000
_cell.length_b   1.000
_cell.length_c   1.000
_cell.angle_alpha   90.00
_cell.angle_beta   90.00
_cell.angle_gamma   90.00
#
_symmetry.space_group_name_H-M   'P 1'
#
loop_
_entity.id
_entity.type
_entity.pdbx_description
1 polymer ?
#
loop_
_entity_poly.entity_id
_entity_poly.type
_entity_poly.pdbx_seq_one_letter_code
_entity_poly.pdbx_strand_id
1 'polypeptide(L)'
;MMPVPATEAHLPLPSLLLPLLLGLTGVTGQEELQVIQREKSVSVAAGEAVTLPCVVSSVRPVGPIQWFRGAGPDRQLVYNFKGGLDHLGLFPRVINVSDYTKGDNLDFSIRIMDVSTEDSGTYYCVKFRKGSPDDVEFKSGPGTLVTVNAKPSPPVVSGPSNRVSPGQIVNLNCTSTGFFPRSIHLKWLENGMEFPALWTLVLPPGDASSYTVISTAVVTLTISSLSSQVTCQVDHSELQSPLRGHVNMSQFLRVMPTVSVSAHPVPSLQVAILICHVQRFYPKGAQITWLKRNHSFKTCEALAPTTNTDGTFSQDNHLLVKTSEQEDKRPFTCQVWHSAQPPVEASMQLSELKDKEQTSLGPRASSSLYEMLLLLCWKLLPLTMLSALYVVKRTLSSR
;
A
#
# COMPACT_ATOMS: atom_id res chain seq x y z
N MET A 1 67.11 53.73 55.97
CA MET A 1 67.80 54.61 55.01
C MET A 1 66.73 55.44 54.30
N MET A 2 66.76 56.76 54.53
CA MET A 2 65.96 57.80 53.85
C MET A 2 66.46 58.02 52.40
N PRO A 3 65.88 58.91 51.54
CA PRO A 3 64.71 59.82 51.66
C PRO A 3 63.71 59.68 50.46
N VAL A 4 62.43 60.11 50.47
CA VAL A 4 61.81 61.47 50.47
C VAL A 4 62.34 62.35 49.29
N PRO A 5 61.48 62.91 48.41
CA PRO A 5 60.69 64.10 48.75
C PRO A 5 59.21 64.11 48.33
N ALA A 6 58.44 64.73 49.21
CA ALA A 6 57.18 65.42 48.96
C ALA A 6 57.42 66.94 48.99
N THR A 7 56.70 67.72 48.18
CA THR A 7 56.31 69.16 48.32
C THR A 7 55.86 69.65 46.93
N GLU A 8 54.85 70.48 46.64
CA GLU A 8 53.89 71.37 47.34
C GLU A 8 52.67 71.50 46.39
N ALA A 9 51.40 71.39 46.81
CA ALA A 9 50.55 72.36 47.51
C ALA A 9 50.20 73.65 46.72
N HIS A 10 48.98 73.72 46.18
CA HIS A 10 48.17 74.95 46.16
C HIS A 10 46.67 74.60 46.26
N LEU A 11 46.06 75.10 47.34
CA LEU A 11 44.63 75.14 47.71
C LEU A 11 43.97 76.38 47.04
N PRO A 12 42.62 76.48 46.86
CA PRO A 12 41.66 76.46 47.98
C PRO A 12 40.28 75.78 47.77
N LEU A 13 39.70 75.36 48.90
CA LEU A 13 38.28 75.04 49.18
C LEU A 13 37.49 76.38 49.38
N PRO A 14 36.14 76.45 49.61
CA PRO A 14 35.08 75.43 49.66
C PRO A 14 33.69 75.85 49.05
N SER A 15 32.72 74.94 49.21
CA SER A 15 31.30 75.17 49.58
C SER A 15 30.20 75.43 48.53
N LEU A 16 29.32 74.41 48.44
CA LEU A 16 27.84 74.43 48.58
C LEU A 16 26.93 74.94 47.43
N LEU A 17 26.03 74.01 47.05
CA LEU A 17 24.62 74.15 46.65
C LEU A 17 24.27 74.48 45.18
N LEU A 18 23.58 73.50 44.58
CA LEU A 18 22.52 73.53 43.54
C LEU A 18 22.23 74.86 42.84
N PRO A 19 22.20 74.85 41.49
CA PRO A 19 20.97 74.46 40.79
C PRO A 19 21.26 73.37 39.74
N LEU A 20 20.80 72.13 39.91
CA LEU A 20 19.50 71.61 39.43
C LEU A 20 18.73 72.58 38.53
N LEU A 21 18.41 72.14 37.32
CA LEU A 21 17.81 72.86 36.19
C LEU A 21 18.79 73.65 35.32
N LEU A 22 19.33 72.98 34.30
CA LEU A 22 19.31 73.41 32.88
C LEU A 22 20.16 72.42 32.08
N GLY A 23 19.50 71.61 31.24
CA GLY A 23 20.22 70.75 30.29
C GLY A 23 19.67 69.35 30.06
N LEU A 24 18.48 69.00 30.58
CA LEU A 24 17.66 68.00 29.89
C LEU A 24 17.06 68.71 28.67
N THR A 25 17.81 68.78 27.58
CA THR A 25 17.14 68.74 26.28
C THR A 25 16.49 67.36 26.24
N GLY A 26 15.22 67.33 26.65
CA GLY A 26 14.35 66.22 26.35
C GLY A 26 14.36 66.09 24.84
N VAL A 27 15.20 65.17 24.34
CA VAL A 27 14.87 64.44 23.12
C VAL A 27 13.53 63.82 23.46
N THR A 28 12.46 64.45 23.00
CA THR A 28 11.15 63.82 22.91
C THR A 28 11.42 62.50 22.20
N GLY A 29 11.49 61.42 22.97
CA GLY A 29 11.65 60.08 22.46
C GLY A 29 10.41 59.79 21.64
N GLN A 30 10.45 60.11 20.36
CA GLN A 30 9.43 59.73 19.43
C GLN A 30 9.49 58.20 19.42
N GLU A 31 8.49 57.55 20.04
CA GLU A 31 8.39 56.10 20.05
C GLU A 31 8.61 55.61 18.62
N GLU A 32 9.71 54.90 18.41
CA GLU A 32 10.05 54.37 17.11
C GLU A 32 8.93 53.41 16.69
N LEU A 33 8.37 53.61 15.49
CA LEU A 33 7.34 52.74 14.94
C LEU A 33 7.76 51.28 15.12
N GLN A 34 6.87 50.43 15.61
CA GLN A 34 7.07 48.99 15.70
C GLN A 34 6.12 48.29 14.74
N VAL A 35 6.61 47.23 14.10
CA VAL A 35 5.80 46.28 13.33
C VAL A 35 5.82 44.97 14.09
N ILE A 36 4.68 44.62 14.68
CA ILE A 36 4.57 43.55 15.66
C ILE A 36 3.96 42.31 14.99
N GLN A 37 4.79 41.28 14.84
CA GLN A 37 4.37 39.91 14.53
C GLN A 37 4.66 39.06 15.78
N ARG A 38 3.61 38.65 16.50
CA ARG A 38 3.76 38.01 17.82
C ARG A 38 4.21 36.55 17.67
N GLU A 39 3.65 35.87 16.69
CA GLU A 39 3.87 34.48 16.40
C GLU A 39 5.19 34.33 15.62
N LYS A 40 6.18 33.70 16.24
CA LYS A 40 7.44 33.35 15.56
C LYS A 40 7.25 32.23 14.54
N SER A 41 6.35 31.29 14.83
CA SER A 41 6.02 30.19 13.95
C SER A 41 4.56 29.77 14.10
N VAL A 42 3.97 29.31 13.00
CA VAL A 42 2.61 28.75 12.93
C VAL A 42 2.65 27.49 12.08
N SER A 43 2.00 26.43 12.55
CA SER A 43 1.79 25.19 11.80
C SER A 43 0.31 25.04 11.46
N VAL A 44 0.02 24.62 10.24
CA VAL A 44 -1.34 24.51 9.70
C VAL A 44 -1.44 23.31 8.76
N ALA A 45 -2.61 22.69 8.66
CA ALA A 45 -2.80 21.60 7.71
C ALA A 45 -3.07 22.13 6.29
N ALA A 46 -2.60 21.42 5.28
CA ALA A 46 -2.89 21.73 3.88
C ALA A 46 -4.41 21.73 3.62
N GLY A 47 -4.88 22.71 2.85
CA GLY A 47 -6.30 22.98 2.57
C GLY A 47 -6.99 23.87 3.61
N GLU A 48 -6.36 24.14 4.77
CA GLU A 48 -6.92 25.05 5.77
C GLU A 48 -6.53 26.51 5.50
N ALA A 49 -6.88 27.40 6.42
CA ALA A 49 -6.52 28.82 6.36
C ALA A 49 -5.55 29.19 7.48
N VAL A 50 -4.50 29.94 7.16
CA VAL A 50 -3.57 30.51 8.14
C VAL A 50 -3.86 31.99 8.33
N THR A 51 -3.94 32.43 9.59
CA THR A 51 -4.01 33.86 9.92
C THR A 51 -2.63 34.32 10.35
N LEU A 52 -2.14 35.41 9.77
CA LEU A 52 -0.85 36.03 10.04
C LEU A 52 -1.09 37.39 10.68
N PRO A 53 -0.96 37.51 12.02
CA PRO A 53 -1.17 38.76 12.71
C PRO A 53 -0.07 39.77 12.42
N CYS A 54 -0.48 41.01 12.14
CA CYS A 54 0.44 42.15 12.08
C CYS A 54 -0.21 43.39 12.67
N VAL A 55 0.39 43.94 13.72
CA VAL A 55 -0.07 45.19 14.33
C VAL A 55 1.05 46.21 14.30
N VAL A 56 0.77 47.44 13.91
CA VAL A 56 1.75 48.53 13.94
C VAL A 56 1.47 49.47 15.12
N SER A 57 2.52 50.02 15.73
CA SER A 57 2.34 50.94 16.86
C SER A 57 1.85 52.33 16.46
N SER A 58 1.94 52.70 15.18
CA SER A 58 1.53 54.01 14.68
C SER A 58 1.20 53.96 13.18
N VAL A 59 0.27 54.82 12.75
CA VAL A 59 -0.05 55.02 11.33
C VAL A 59 1.06 55.80 10.60
N ARG A 60 1.87 56.57 11.34
CA ARG A 60 2.98 57.38 10.81
C ARG A 60 4.29 56.58 10.77
N PRO A 61 5.13 56.74 9.73
CA PRO A 61 4.96 57.64 8.58
C PRO A 61 3.86 57.15 7.61
N VAL A 62 3.28 58.07 6.85
CA VAL A 62 2.26 57.73 5.84
C VAL A 62 2.87 56.81 4.79
N GLY A 63 2.18 55.73 4.44
CA GLY A 63 2.60 54.75 3.44
C GLY A 63 1.94 53.38 3.69
N PRO A 64 1.95 52.48 2.69
CA PRO A 64 1.23 51.22 2.77
C PRO A 64 1.92 50.19 3.68
N ILE A 65 1.16 49.18 4.07
CA ILE A 65 1.67 47.91 4.61
C ILE A 65 1.64 46.86 3.51
N GLN A 66 2.68 46.04 3.43
CA GLN A 66 2.75 44.93 2.49
C GLN A 66 3.21 43.67 3.20
N TRP A 67 2.71 42.53 2.74
CA TRP A 67 3.15 41.21 3.17
C TRP A 67 4.04 40.59 2.11
N PHE A 68 5.19 40.08 2.54
CA PHE A 68 6.12 39.36 1.68
C PHE A 68 6.42 37.98 2.24
N ARG A 69 6.66 37.02 1.36
CA ARG A 69 7.23 35.72 1.69
C ARG A 69 8.70 35.71 1.30
N GLY A 70 9.56 35.33 2.24
CA GLY A 70 11.02 35.43 2.10
C GLY A 70 11.54 36.85 2.33
N ALA A 71 12.87 36.98 2.30
CA ALA A 71 13.58 38.24 2.51
C ALA A 71 14.55 38.51 1.37
N GLY A 72 15.01 39.76 1.24
CA GLY A 72 15.94 40.16 0.17
C GLY A 72 15.23 40.46 -1.16
N PRO A 73 15.99 40.52 -2.28
CA PRO A 73 15.47 40.95 -3.57
C PRO A 73 14.47 39.95 -4.19
N ASP A 74 14.59 38.67 -3.87
CA ASP A 74 13.74 37.59 -4.43
C ASP A 74 12.46 37.33 -3.62
N ARG A 75 12.16 38.20 -2.64
CA ARG A 75 10.95 38.07 -1.82
C ARG A 75 9.69 38.18 -2.69
N GLN A 76 8.68 37.40 -2.37
CA GLN A 76 7.44 37.35 -3.14
C GLN A 76 6.36 38.18 -2.45
N LEU A 77 5.71 39.07 -3.20
CA LEU A 77 4.59 39.86 -2.69
C LEU A 77 3.38 38.93 -2.44
N VAL A 78 2.91 38.90 -1.20
CA VAL A 78 1.77 38.07 -0.76
C VAL A 78 0.50 38.90 -0.73
N TYR A 79 0.58 40.14 -0.23
CA TYR A 79 -0.57 41.04 -0.16
C TYR A 79 -0.12 42.50 -0.05
N ASN A 80 -0.95 43.43 -0.54
CA ASN A 80 -0.64 44.85 -0.58
C ASN A 80 -1.81 45.71 -0.09
N PHE A 81 -1.66 46.36 1.06
CA PHE A 81 -2.65 47.30 1.60
C PHE A 81 -2.58 48.70 0.95
N LYS A 82 -2.20 48.78 -0.32
CA LYS A 82 -2.26 50.00 -1.14
C LYS A 82 -3.65 50.04 -1.79
N GLY A 83 -4.49 50.95 -1.31
CA GLY A 83 -5.90 51.02 -1.73
C GLY A 83 -6.09 51.03 -3.25
N GLY A 84 -7.16 50.37 -3.71
CA GLY A 84 -7.55 50.28 -5.13
C GLY A 84 -7.08 49.02 -5.87
N LEU A 85 -6.23 48.18 -5.28
CA LEU A 85 -5.74 46.94 -5.90
C LEU A 85 -6.63 45.71 -5.64
N ASP A 86 -7.49 45.74 -4.61
CA ASP A 86 -8.36 44.61 -4.26
C ASP A 86 -9.38 44.29 -5.38
N HIS A 87 -9.82 45.29 -6.15
CA HIS A 87 -10.74 45.11 -7.27
C HIS A 87 -10.12 44.37 -8.47
N LEU A 88 -8.78 44.30 -8.54
CA LEU A 88 -8.09 43.62 -9.63
C LEU A 88 -7.96 42.11 -9.40
N GLY A 89 -8.39 41.59 -8.24
CA GLY A 89 -8.37 40.16 -7.94
C GLY A 89 -6.96 39.55 -7.91
N LEU A 90 -5.93 40.37 -7.67
CA LEU A 90 -4.52 39.96 -7.72
C LEU A 90 -4.13 38.97 -6.62
N PHE A 91 -4.90 38.94 -5.52
CA PHE A 91 -4.62 38.10 -4.34
C PHE A 91 -5.86 37.28 -3.95
N PRO A 92 -6.33 36.35 -4.81
CA PRO A 92 -7.64 35.72 -4.66
C PRO A 92 -7.78 34.85 -3.40
N ARG A 93 -6.66 34.39 -2.83
CA ARG A 93 -6.62 33.53 -1.64
C ARG A 93 -6.45 34.31 -0.33
N VAL A 94 -6.22 35.63 -0.39
CA VAL A 94 -5.88 36.43 0.79
C VAL A 94 -7.06 37.31 1.18
N ILE A 95 -7.39 37.31 2.47
CA ILE A 95 -8.45 38.10 3.07
C ILE A 95 -7.81 38.97 4.17
N ASN A 96 -8.08 40.28 4.15
CA ASN A 96 -7.71 41.17 5.25
C ASN A 96 -8.63 40.94 6.46
N VAL A 97 -8.04 40.87 7.66
CA VAL A 97 -8.80 40.58 8.89
C VAL A 97 -9.57 41.80 9.41
N SER A 98 -9.03 43.00 9.18
CA SER A 98 -9.57 44.29 9.62
C SER A 98 -9.94 45.18 8.43
N ASP A 99 -10.85 46.13 8.67
CA ASP A 99 -11.18 47.17 7.69
C ASP A 99 -10.08 48.24 7.68
N TYR A 100 -9.10 48.04 6.78
CA TYR A 100 -7.95 48.91 6.64
C TYR A 100 -8.26 50.27 5.99
N THR A 101 -9.48 50.46 5.48
CA THR A 101 -9.91 51.75 4.90
C THR A 101 -10.14 52.82 5.96
N LYS A 102 -10.24 52.41 7.23
CA LYS A 102 -10.31 53.30 8.40
C LYS A 102 -8.93 53.89 8.69
N GLY A 103 -8.84 55.22 8.72
CA GLY A 103 -7.56 55.94 8.83
C GLY A 103 -6.80 55.76 10.14
N ASP A 104 -7.45 55.22 11.17
CA ASP A 104 -6.87 54.88 12.48
C ASP A 104 -6.57 53.37 12.63
N ASN A 105 -6.77 52.57 11.58
CA ASN A 105 -6.51 51.14 11.63
C ASN A 105 -5.01 50.84 11.82
N LEU A 106 -4.71 50.03 12.83
CA LEU A 106 -3.36 49.58 13.17
C LEU A 106 -3.16 48.08 12.97
N ASP A 107 -4.23 47.35 12.66
CA ASP A 107 -4.20 45.91 12.42
C ASP A 107 -4.13 45.64 10.91
N PHE A 108 -3.05 45.02 10.46
CA PHE A 108 -2.81 44.67 9.06
C PHE A 108 -2.64 43.15 8.90
N SER A 109 -3.35 42.40 9.74
CA SER A 109 -3.37 40.95 9.72
C SER A 109 -4.05 40.44 8.44
N ILE A 110 -3.50 39.37 7.87
CA ILE A 110 -4.05 38.69 6.70
C ILE A 110 -4.42 37.26 7.03
N ARG A 111 -5.38 36.72 6.30
CA ARG A 111 -5.75 35.31 6.31
C ARG A 111 -5.55 34.75 4.90
N ILE A 112 -4.71 33.72 4.78
CA ILE A 112 -4.46 33.02 3.52
C ILE A 112 -5.28 31.73 3.54
N MET A 113 -6.14 31.56 2.54
CA MET A 113 -7.06 30.42 2.40
C MET A 113 -6.44 29.31 1.54
N ASP A 114 -6.87 28.07 1.81
CA ASP A 114 -6.53 26.88 1.02
C ASP A 114 -5.01 26.71 0.86
N VAL A 115 -4.28 26.67 1.99
CA VAL A 115 -2.81 26.62 1.98
C VAL A 115 -2.28 25.28 1.47
N SER A 116 -1.23 25.32 0.65
CA SER A 116 -0.50 24.13 0.19
C SER A 116 0.86 24.06 0.89
N THR A 117 1.54 22.91 0.79
CA THR A 117 2.88 22.78 1.36
C THR A 117 3.90 23.73 0.73
N GLU A 118 3.67 24.16 -0.50
CA GLU A 118 4.46 25.18 -1.20
C GLU A 118 4.30 26.57 -0.59
N ASP A 119 3.24 26.83 0.19
CA ASP A 119 3.04 28.10 0.90
C ASP A 119 3.93 28.22 2.15
N SER A 120 4.64 27.16 2.54
CA SER A 120 5.58 27.19 3.67
C SER A 120 6.70 28.21 3.45
N GLY A 121 7.10 28.89 4.52
CA GLY A 121 8.16 29.90 4.48
C GLY A 121 7.95 30.98 5.53
N THR A 122 8.89 31.93 5.60
CA THR A 122 8.79 33.05 6.55
C THR A 122 8.08 34.23 5.89
N TYR A 123 7.01 34.69 6.54
CA TYR A 123 6.19 35.81 6.09
C TYR A 123 6.51 37.06 6.90
N TYR A 124 6.76 38.17 6.22
CA TYR A 124 7.14 39.45 6.80
C TYR A 124 6.08 40.50 6.52
N CYS A 125 5.61 41.16 7.58
CA CYS A 125 4.80 42.37 7.48
C CYS A 125 5.72 43.58 7.39
N VAL A 126 5.59 44.40 6.35
CA VAL A 126 6.55 45.46 6.03
C VAL A 126 5.82 46.78 5.88
N LYS A 127 6.26 47.78 6.66
CA LYS A 127 5.82 49.17 6.54
C LYS A 127 6.67 49.89 5.51
N PHE A 128 6.00 50.59 4.61
CA PHE A 128 6.60 51.53 3.68
C PHE A 128 6.28 52.97 4.08
N ARG A 129 7.20 53.86 3.72
CA ARG A 129 7.02 55.30 3.73
C ARG A 129 6.70 55.76 2.31
N LYS A 130 5.66 56.56 2.17
CA LYS A 130 5.24 57.13 0.90
C LYS A 130 6.38 57.99 0.34
N GLY A 131 6.79 57.67 -0.88
CA GLY A 131 7.86 58.35 -1.60
C GLY A 131 7.43 58.74 -3.01
N SER A 132 8.32 59.42 -3.73
CA SER A 132 8.19 59.72 -5.16
C SER A 132 9.57 59.54 -5.78
N PRO A 133 9.74 58.70 -6.82
CA PRO A 133 8.69 58.04 -7.60
C PRO A 133 8.02 56.84 -6.91
N ASP A 134 8.74 56.13 -6.03
CA ASP A 134 8.27 54.89 -5.39
C ASP A 134 8.24 54.98 -3.86
N ASP A 135 7.42 54.13 -3.25
CA ASP A 135 7.37 53.95 -1.80
C ASP A 135 8.66 53.25 -1.31
N VAL A 136 9.23 53.72 -0.20
CA VAL A 136 10.49 53.19 0.35
C VAL A 136 10.21 52.36 1.58
N GLU A 137 10.84 51.18 1.67
CA GLU A 137 10.74 50.34 2.86
C GLU A 137 11.22 51.11 4.09
N PHE A 138 10.38 51.14 5.13
CA PHE A 138 10.66 51.88 6.35
C PHE A 138 11.00 50.95 7.51
N LYS A 139 10.20 49.90 7.72
CA LYS A 139 10.45 48.91 8.78
C LYS A 139 9.79 47.59 8.46
N SER A 140 10.51 46.49 8.71
CA SER A 140 9.98 45.12 8.62
C SER A 140 9.70 44.57 10.02
N GLY A 141 8.65 43.76 10.14
CA GLY A 141 8.43 42.92 11.31
C GLY A 141 9.48 41.79 11.39
N PRO A 142 9.53 41.07 12.53
CA PRO A 142 10.51 40.01 12.76
C PRO A 142 10.27 38.76 11.90
N GLY A 143 9.12 38.64 11.23
CA GLY A 143 8.74 37.49 10.44
C GLY A 143 8.05 36.38 11.23
N THR A 144 7.15 35.67 10.55
CA THR A 144 6.41 34.51 11.08
C THR A 144 6.69 33.32 10.17
N LEU A 145 7.31 32.27 10.70
CA LEU A 145 7.56 31.02 9.97
C LEU A 145 6.26 30.22 9.85
N VAL A 146 5.76 30.05 8.64
CA VAL A 146 4.61 29.20 8.35
C VAL A 146 5.11 27.83 7.89
N THR A 147 4.64 26.78 8.55
CA THR A 147 4.85 25.39 8.14
C THR A 147 3.51 24.77 7.81
N VAL A 148 3.34 24.32 6.57
CA VAL A 148 2.12 23.64 6.13
C VAL A 148 2.38 22.14 6.10
N ASN A 149 1.63 21.40 6.91
CA ASN A 149 1.72 19.94 6.98
C ASN A 149 0.69 19.28 6.06
N ALA A 150 1.02 18.14 5.49
CA ALA A 150 0.12 17.43 4.58
C ALA A 150 0.07 15.94 4.90
N LYS A 151 -1.15 15.40 4.89
CA LYS A 151 -1.42 13.97 5.06
C LYS A 151 -1.05 13.22 3.79
N PRO A 152 -0.55 11.98 3.90
CA PRO A 152 -0.36 11.11 2.74
C PRO A 152 -1.69 10.77 2.06
N SER A 153 -1.63 10.53 0.75
CA SER A 153 -2.73 9.90 0.02
C SER A 153 -2.98 8.47 0.53
N PRO A 154 -4.19 7.91 0.36
CA PRO A 154 -4.41 6.48 0.57
C PRO A 154 -3.41 5.65 -0.25
N PRO A 155 -2.70 4.68 0.35
CA PRO A 155 -1.69 3.90 -0.35
C PRO A 155 -2.32 3.02 -1.43
N VAL A 156 -1.70 3.01 -2.61
CA VAL A 156 -2.15 2.21 -3.76
C VAL A 156 -1.25 1.00 -3.91
N VAL A 157 -1.82 -0.20 -3.83
CA VAL A 157 -1.11 -1.46 -4.02
C VAL A 157 -1.32 -1.99 -5.43
N SER A 158 -0.24 -2.30 -6.12
CA SER A 158 -0.21 -2.90 -7.45
C SER A 158 0.65 -4.16 -7.48
N GLY A 159 0.44 -5.01 -8.47
CA GLY A 159 1.19 -6.25 -8.66
C GLY A 159 1.38 -6.55 -10.15
N PRO A 160 1.62 -7.82 -10.53
CA PRO A 160 1.84 -8.18 -11.93
C PRO A 160 0.60 -7.92 -12.79
N SER A 161 0.82 -7.42 -14.02
CA SER A 161 -0.27 -7.14 -14.98
C SER A 161 -0.95 -8.42 -15.46
N ASN A 162 -0.21 -9.52 -15.54
CA ASN A 162 -0.71 -10.83 -15.98
C ASN A 162 -0.79 -11.79 -14.79
N ARG A 163 -1.81 -12.66 -14.81
CA ARG A 163 -1.93 -13.73 -13.82
C ARG A 163 -0.83 -14.78 -14.00
N VAL A 164 -0.31 -15.28 -12.88
CA VAL A 164 0.77 -16.28 -12.86
C VAL A 164 0.33 -17.56 -12.16
N SER A 165 1.06 -18.64 -12.40
CA SER A 165 0.80 -19.95 -11.80
C SER A 165 1.19 -20.00 -10.31
N PRO A 166 0.59 -20.89 -9.50
CA PRO A 166 1.07 -21.16 -8.15
C PRO A 166 2.56 -21.55 -8.12
N GLY A 167 3.25 -21.15 -7.05
CA GLY A 167 4.69 -21.33 -6.85
C GLY A 167 5.56 -20.21 -7.41
N GLN A 168 4.99 -19.28 -8.18
CA GLN A 168 5.73 -18.14 -8.73
C GLN A 168 5.91 -17.03 -7.70
N ILE A 169 7.06 -16.37 -7.78
CA ILE A 169 7.40 -15.20 -6.96
C ILE A 169 7.00 -13.95 -7.74
N VAL A 170 6.30 -13.02 -7.08
CA VAL A 170 5.84 -11.76 -7.68
C VAL A 170 6.20 -10.57 -6.81
N ASN A 171 6.35 -9.41 -7.46
CA ASN A 171 6.56 -8.14 -6.80
C ASN A 171 5.22 -7.43 -6.62
N LEU A 172 4.98 -6.94 -5.41
CA LEU A 172 3.91 -6.01 -5.09
C LEU A 172 4.51 -4.64 -4.81
N ASN A 173 3.92 -3.60 -5.37
CA ASN A 173 4.36 -2.22 -5.18
C ASN A 173 3.28 -1.43 -4.45
N CYS A 174 3.69 -0.64 -3.45
CA CYS A 174 2.84 0.28 -2.73
C CYS A 174 3.36 1.71 -2.89
N THR A 175 2.47 2.63 -3.26
CA THR A 175 2.81 4.05 -3.43
C THR A 175 1.84 4.92 -2.65
N SER A 176 2.38 5.93 -1.94
CA SER A 176 1.61 6.97 -1.26
C SER A 176 2.31 8.32 -1.44
N THR A 177 1.56 9.36 -1.79
CA THR A 177 2.10 10.66 -2.24
C THR A 177 1.56 11.81 -1.38
N GLY A 178 2.10 13.02 -1.60
CA GLY A 178 1.47 14.26 -1.13
C GLY A 178 1.69 14.61 0.35
N PHE A 179 2.61 13.94 1.05
CA PHE A 179 2.77 14.14 2.49
C PHE A 179 3.93 15.05 2.86
N PHE A 180 3.79 15.72 4.00
CA PHE A 180 4.81 16.50 4.68
C PHE A 180 4.48 16.51 6.19
N PRO A 181 5.45 16.30 7.10
CA PRO A 181 6.90 16.21 6.90
C PRO A 181 7.39 14.87 6.33
N ARG A 182 8.69 14.77 6.02
CA ARG A 182 9.32 13.61 5.36
C ARG A 182 9.22 12.28 6.13
N SER A 183 9.18 12.33 7.46
CA SER A 183 9.19 11.13 8.31
C SER A 183 7.88 10.34 8.14
N ILE A 184 7.99 9.08 7.71
CA ILE A 184 6.86 8.21 7.40
C ILE A 184 7.23 6.76 7.68
N HIS A 185 6.26 5.97 8.13
CA HIS A 185 6.44 4.54 8.39
C HIS A 185 5.49 3.73 7.49
N LEU A 186 6.03 2.71 6.83
CA LEU A 186 5.27 1.84 5.93
C LEU A 186 5.53 0.39 6.30
N LYS A 187 4.46 -0.41 6.39
CA LYS A 187 4.57 -1.86 6.59
C LYS A 187 3.62 -2.64 5.69
N TRP A 188 4.00 -3.88 5.42
CA TRP A 188 3.22 -4.83 4.65
C TRP A 188 2.60 -5.88 5.56
N LEU A 189 1.34 -6.21 5.32
CA LEU A 189 0.58 -7.18 6.09
C LEU A 189 -0.07 -8.19 5.12
N GLU A 190 0.07 -9.48 5.38
CA GLU A 190 -0.72 -10.53 4.73
C GLU A 190 -1.67 -11.11 5.77
N ASN A 191 -2.98 -11.00 5.54
CA ASN A 191 -4.01 -11.47 6.47
C ASN A 191 -3.82 -10.95 7.91
N GLY A 192 -3.27 -9.73 8.04
CA GLY A 192 -3.00 -9.07 9.33
C GLY A 192 -1.62 -9.36 9.94
N MET A 193 -0.84 -10.29 9.38
CA MET A 193 0.51 -10.59 9.84
C MET A 193 1.55 -9.80 9.04
N GLU A 194 2.51 -9.19 9.73
CA GLU A 194 3.53 -8.36 9.11
C GLU A 194 4.59 -9.19 8.38
N PHE A 195 5.02 -8.72 7.21
CA PHE A 195 6.10 -9.32 6.44
C PHE A 195 7.02 -8.24 5.83
N PRO A 196 8.29 -8.55 5.56
CA PRO A 196 9.27 -7.54 5.20
C PRO A 196 9.10 -7.01 3.78
N ALA A 197 9.36 -5.71 3.60
CA ALA A 197 9.58 -5.13 2.28
C ALA A 197 10.97 -5.55 1.75
N LEU A 198 11.09 -5.69 0.43
CA LEU A 198 12.38 -5.79 -0.24
C LEU A 198 13.13 -4.45 -0.16
N TRP A 199 12.40 -3.35 -0.41
CA TRP A 199 12.91 -1.99 -0.24
C TRP A 199 11.76 -0.99 -0.03
N THR A 200 12.08 0.13 0.61
CA THR A 200 11.20 1.29 0.78
C THR A 200 12.01 2.56 0.55
N LEU A 201 11.48 3.47 -0.26
CA LEU A 201 12.14 4.68 -0.71
C LEU A 201 11.21 5.88 -0.54
N VAL A 202 11.75 6.97 0.03
CA VAL A 202 11.05 8.26 0.13
C VAL A 202 11.71 9.26 -0.81
N LEU A 203 10.91 9.81 -1.73
CA LEU A 203 11.32 10.72 -2.79
C LEU A 203 10.68 12.11 -2.60
N PRO A 204 11.40 13.18 -2.95
CA PRO A 204 12.84 13.21 -3.26
C PRO A 204 13.72 12.99 -2.00
N PRO A 205 15.03 12.73 -2.17
CA PRO A 205 15.94 12.52 -1.03
C PRO A 205 16.24 13.79 -0.22
N GLY A 206 16.13 14.97 -0.83
CA GLY A 206 16.42 16.26 -0.20
C GLY A 206 15.18 17.00 0.32
N ASP A 207 15.35 18.29 0.56
CA ASP A 207 14.26 19.17 0.98
C ASP A 207 13.26 19.38 -0.15
N ALA A 208 11.98 19.20 0.17
CA ALA A 208 10.89 19.38 -0.76
C ALA A 208 9.62 19.82 -0.02
N SER A 209 8.73 20.47 -0.75
CA SER A 209 7.39 20.83 -0.26
C SER A 209 6.52 19.58 -0.05
N SER A 210 6.75 18.49 -0.78
CA SER A 210 5.97 17.27 -0.65
C SER A 210 6.82 16.04 -0.94
N TYR A 211 6.48 14.94 -0.28
CA TYR A 211 7.15 13.66 -0.43
C TYR A 211 6.23 12.56 -0.98
N THR A 212 6.86 11.52 -1.52
CA THR A 212 6.24 10.28 -1.99
C THR A 212 7.01 9.10 -1.42
N VAL A 213 6.30 8.11 -0.89
CA VAL A 213 6.88 6.84 -0.43
C VAL A 213 6.49 5.75 -1.42
N ILE A 214 7.49 4.96 -1.81
CA ILE A 214 7.35 3.81 -2.69
C ILE A 214 7.98 2.62 -1.97
N SER A 215 7.25 1.51 -1.87
CA SER A 215 7.75 0.27 -1.28
C SER A 215 7.46 -0.91 -2.19
N THR A 216 8.39 -1.85 -2.27
CA THR A 216 8.19 -3.12 -2.97
C THR A 216 8.35 -4.27 -2.00
N ALA A 217 7.41 -5.20 -2.04
CA ALA A 217 7.46 -6.45 -1.31
C ALA A 217 7.43 -7.63 -2.29
N VAL A 218 8.01 -8.75 -1.87
CA VAL A 218 8.11 -9.97 -2.67
C VAL A 218 7.30 -11.06 -1.99
N VAL A 219 6.44 -11.72 -2.76
CA VAL A 219 5.52 -12.74 -2.24
C VAL A 219 5.47 -13.93 -3.18
N THR A 220 5.35 -15.13 -2.61
CA THR A 220 5.16 -16.37 -3.38
C THR A 220 3.67 -16.67 -3.47
N LEU A 221 3.14 -16.70 -4.69
CA LEU A 221 1.72 -17.00 -4.89
C LEU A 221 1.45 -18.50 -4.75
N THR A 222 0.49 -18.87 -3.91
CA THR A 222 0.05 -20.26 -3.74
C THR A 222 -1.46 -20.38 -3.95
N ILE A 223 -1.99 -21.60 -3.93
CA ILE A 223 -3.44 -21.81 -4.00
C ILE A 223 -4.15 -21.15 -2.81
N SER A 224 -3.55 -21.18 -1.61
CA SER A 224 -4.11 -20.52 -0.42
C SER A 224 -4.24 -18.99 -0.61
N SER A 225 -3.40 -18.40 -1.46
CA SER A 225 -3.46 -16.98 -1.82
C SER A 225 -4.75 -16.58 -2.55
N LEU A 226 -5.58 -17.52 -3.00
CA LEU A 226 -6.94 -17.22 -3.49
C LEU A 226 -7.83 -16.56 -2.42
N SER A 227 -7.54 -16.84 -1.15
CA SER A 227 -8.22 -16.25 0.00
C SER A 227 -7.41 -15.18 0.73
N SER A 228 -6.16 -14.94 0.31
CA SER A 228 -5.29 -13.94 0.95
C SER A 228 -5.57 -12.52 0.47
N GLN A 229 -5.48 -11.59 1.41
CA GLN A 229 -5.40 -10.17 1.13
C GLN A 229 -4.09 -9.61 1.66
N VAL A 230 -3.40 -8.87 0.79
CA VAL A 230 -2.22 -8.10 1.17
C VAL A 230 -2.63 -6.65 1.41
N THR A 231 -2.10 -6.08 2.47
CA THR A 231 -2.34 -4.69 2.88
C THR A 231 -1.01 -3.95 3.00
N CYS A 232 -0.91 -2.81 2.35
CA CYS A 232 0.12 -1.81 2.65
C CYS A 232 -0.47 -0.80 3.65
N GLN A 233 0.16 -0.66 4.81
CA GLN A 233 -0.23 0.28 5.84
C GLN A 233 0.79 1.41 5.96
N VAL A 234 0.31 2.65 5.92
CA VAL A 234 1.11 3.87 6.03
C VAL A 234 0.72 4.62 7.31
N ASP A 235 1.74 4.99 8.08
CA ASP A 235 1.64 5.77 9.31
C ASP A 235 2.50 7.04 9.18
N HIS A 236 1.95 8.17 9.60
CA HIS A 236 2.49 9.51 9.40
C HIS A 236 2.01 10.45 10.50
N SER A 237 2.81 11.45 10.88
CA SER A 237 2.53 12.32 12.03
C SER A 237 1.20 13.07 11.94
N GLU A 238 0.73 13.33 10.72
CA GLU A 238 -0.51 14.05 10.48
C GLU A 238 -1.76 13.15 10.46
N LEU A 239 -1.61 11.85 10.72
CA LEU A 239 -2.70 10.89 10.76
C LEU A 239 -3.10 10.54 12.20
N GLN A 240 -4.41 10.52 12.46
CA GLN A 240 -4.96 9.98 13.71
C GLN A 240 -4.98 8.43 13.72
N SER A 241 -5.07 7.84 12.53
CA SER A 241 -5.07 6.40 12.32
C SER A 241 -4.34 6.07 11.01
N PRO A 242 -3.63 4.93 10.94
CA PRO A 242 -2.90 4.56 9.73
C PRO A 242 -3.81 4.40 8.51
N LEU A 243 -3.34 4.85 7.34
CA LEU A 243 -4.00 4.61 6.07
C LEU A 243 -3.65 3.22 5.55
N ARG A 244 -4.59 2.57 4.86
CA ARG A 244 -4.44 1.20 4.37
C ARG A 244 -4.86 1.06 2.92
N GLY A 245 -4.07 0.31 2.17
CA GLY A 245 -4.27 -0.02 0.77
C GLY A 245 -4.28 -1.53 0.63
N HIS A 246 -5.32 -2.07 0.01
CA HIS A 246 -5.58 -3.50 0.02
C HIS A 246 -5.58 -4.06 -1.39
N VAL A 247 -5.10 -5.30 -1.55
CA VAL A 247 -5.21 -6.06 -2.79
C VAL A 247 -5.51 -7.52 -2.50
N ASN A 248 -6.48 -8.07 -3.22
CA ASN A 248 -6.78 -9.50 -3.12
C ASN A 248 -5.83 -10.26 -4.03
N MET A 249 -5.06 -11.19 -3.45
CA MET A 249 -4.03 -11.93 -4.18
C MET A 249 -4.61 -12.83 -5.27
N SER A 250 -5.90 -13.18 -5.15
CA SER A 250 -6.68 -13.88 -6.14
C SER A 250 -6.73 -13.18 -7.50
N GLN A 251 -6.44 -11.87 -7.60
CA GLN A 251 -6.40 -11.18 -8.89
C GLN A 251 -5.13 -11.48 -9.71
N PHE A 252 -4.07 -11.93 -9.04
CA PHE A 252 -2.77 -12.22 -9.66
C PHE A 252 -2.56 -13.71 -9.94
N LEU A 253 -3.42 -14.59 -9.42
CA LEU A 253 -3.28 -16.03 -9.56
C LEU A 253 -4.07 -16.58 -10.76
N ARG A 254 -3.49 -17.57 -11.42
CA ARG A 254 -4.16 -18.46 -12.38
C ARG A 254 -3.79 -19.90 -12.07
N VAL A 255 -4.79 -20.75 -11.90
CA VAL A 255 -4.61 -22.21 -11.72
C VAL A 255 -5.13 -22.91 -12.96
N MET A 256 -4.25 -23.66 -13.64
CA MET A 256 -4.62 -24.46 -14.80
C MET A 256 -5.41 -25.71 -14.37
N PRO A 257 -6.43 -26.12 -15.14
CA PRO A 257 -7.21 -27.32 -14.82
C PRO A 257 -6.38 -28.60 -14.92
N THR A 258 -6.72 -29.57 -14.08
CA THR A 258 -6.40 -30.98 -14.32
C THR A 258 -7.56 -31.61 -15.08
N VAL A 259 -7.27 -32.21 -16.23
CA VAL A 259 -8.30 -32.80 -17.10
C VAL A 259 -8.13 -34.31 -17.12
N SER A 260 -9.22 -35.04 -16.91
CA SER A 260 -9.25 -36.50 -17.06
C SER A 260 -10.56 -36.94 -17.71
N VAL A 261 -10.56 -38.11 -18.34
CA VAL A 261 -11.75 -38.68 -18.98
C VAL A 261 -12.08 -40.01 -18.35
N SER A 262 -13.36 -40.22 -18.05
CA SER A 262 -13.91 -41.51 -17.63
C SER A 262 -15.07 -41.92 -18.54
N ALA A 263 -15.41 -43.21 -18.53
CA ALA A 263 -16.52 -43.76 -19.31
C ALA A 263 -17.42 -44.63 -18.44
N HIS A 264 -18.72 -44.43 -18.57
CA HIS A 264 -19.76 -45.19 -17.87
C HIS A 264 -20.66 -45.87 -18.91
N PRO A 265 -20.50 -47.19 -19.14
CA PRO A 265 -21.32 -47.93 -20.09
C PRO A 265 -22.75 -48.12 -19.56
N VAL A 266 -23.72 -48.08 -20.46
CA VAL A 266 -25.14 -48.35 -20.18
C VAL A 266 -25.59 -49.49 -21.11
N PRO A 267 -25.33 -50.76 -20.75
CA PRO A 267 -25.52 -51.90 -21.65
C PRO A 267 -26.96 -52.04 -22.17
N SER A 268 -27.94 -51.71 -21.32
CA SER A 268 -29.37 -51.77 -21.66
C SER A 268 -29.78 -50.88 -22.84
N LEU A 269 -29.02 -49.80 -23.09
CA LEU A 269 -29.30 -48.83 -24.14
C LEU A 269 -28.25 -48.84 -25.27
N GLN A 270 -27.25 -49.72 -25.21
CA GLN A 270 -26.14 -49.78 -26.18
C GLN A 270 -25.43 -48.41 -26.36
N VAL A 271 -25.28 -47.67 -25.25
CA VAL A 271 -24.59 -46.37 -25.22
C VAL A 271 -23.59 -46.34 -24.07
N ALA A 272 -22.64 -45.41 -24.13
CA ALA A 272 -21.72 -45.09 -23.05
C ALA A 272 -21.72 -43.57 -22.83
N ILE A 273 -21.60 -43.15 -21.57
CA ILE A 273 -21.47 -41.76 -21.17
C ILE A 273 -19.99 -41.49 -20.89
N LEU A 274 -19.36 -40.66 -21.72
CA LEU A 274 -18.02 -40.14 -21.48
C LEU A 274 -18.13 -38.90 -20.61
N ILE A 275 -17.34 -38.82 -19.55
CA ILE A 275 -17.30 -37.69 -18.63
C ILE A 275 -15.90 -37.09 -18.67
N CYS A 276 -15.82 -35.81 -19.01
CA CYS A 276 -14.59 -35.04 -18.90
C CYS A 276 -14.60 -34.30 -17.57
N HIS A 277 -13.73 -34.75 -16.67
CA HIS A 277 -13.54 -34.13 -15.36
C HIS A 277 -12.52 -33.01 -15.48
N VAL A 278 -12.99 -31.76 -15.37
CA VAL A 278 -12.14 -30.57 -15.37
C VAL A 278 -12.02 -30.05 -13.95
N GLN A 279 -10.88 -30.32 -13.31
CA GLN A 279 -10.71 -30.13 -11.88
C GLN A 279 -9.77 -28.96 -11.57
N ARG A 280 -10.10 -28.22 -10.52
CA ARG A 280 -9.23 -27.24 -9.85
C ARG A 280 -8.65 -26.14 -10.76
N PHE A 281 -9.50 -25.41 -11.47
CA PHE A 281 -9.08 -24.24 -12.26
C PHE A 281 -9.51 -22.91 -11.63
N TYR A 282 -8.77 -21.84 -11.92
CA TYR A 282 -9.11 -20.48 -11.49
C TYR A 282 -8.45 -19.44 -12.40
N PRO A 283 -9.13 -18.37 -12.86
CA PRO A 283 -10.47 -17.91 -12.49
C PRO A 283 -11.61 -18.73 -13.10
N LYS A 284 -12.86 -18.39 -12.74
CA LYS A 284 -14.08 -18.99 -13.29
C LYS A 284 -14.19 -18.69 -14.79
N GLY A 285 -14.36 -19.72 -15.62
CA GLY A 285 -14.49 -19.60 -17.08
C GLY A 285 -13.52 -20.51 -17.81
N ALA A 286 -13.91 -21.77 -18.00
CA ALA A 286 -13.23 -22.72 -18.87
C ALA A 286 -14.16 -23.10 -20.03
N GLN A 287 -13.62 -23.19 -21.23
CA GLN A 287 -14.37 -23.65 -22.41
C GLN A 287 -13.98 -25.10 -22.69
N ILE A 288 -14.96 -25.99 -22.67
CA ILE A 288 -14.77 -27.44 -22.79
C ILE A 288 -15.34 -27.90 -24.13
N THR A 289 -14.53 -28.57 -24.95
CA THR A 289 -14.94 -29.10 -26.26
C THR A 289 -14.55 -30.56 -26.37
N TRP A 290 -15.45 -31.39 -26.90
CA TRP A 290 -15.14 -32.77 -27.27
C TRP A 290 -14.79 -32.88 -28.75
N LEU A 291 -13.72 -33.61 -29.04
CA LEU A 291 -13.19 -33.83 -30.37
C LEU A 291 -13.11 -35.32 -30.67
N LYS A 292 -13.54 -35.71 -31.89
CA LYS A 292 -13.22 -37.00 -32.51
C LYS A 292 -13.04 -36.76 -34.01
N ARG A 293 -11.93 -37.22 -34.59
CA ARG A 293 -11.57 -36.96 -36.01
C ARG A 293 -11.58 -35.47 -36.39
N ASN A 294 -11.16 -34.57 -35.49
CA ASN A 294 -11.25 -33.11 -35.64
C ASN A 294 -12.66 -32.54 -35.82
N HIS A 295 -13.71 -33.34 -35.64
CA HIS A 295 -15.08 -32.85 -35.58
C HIS A 295 -15.47 -32.61 -34.12
N SER A 296 -16.13 -31.48 -33.87
CA SER A 296 -16.69 -31.15 -32.56
C SER A 296 -18.03 -31.86 -32.35
N PHE A 297 -18.26 -32.32 -31.12
CA PHE A 297 -19.50 -33.01 -30.75
C PHE A 297 -20.42 -32.07 -29.96
N LYS A 298 -21.73 -32.22 -30.16
CA LYS A 298 -22.73 -31.60 -29.29
C LYS A 298 -22.71 -32.32 -27.94
N THR A 299 -22.43 -31.56 -26.89
CA THR A 299 -22.38 -32.06 -25.51
C THR A 299 -23.76 -31.99 -24.88
N CYS A 300 -23.95 -32.70 -23.76
CA CYS A 300 -25.11 -32.47 -22.91
C CYS A 300 -25.04 -31.04 -22.32
N GLU A 301 -26.15 -30.53 -21.77
CA GLU A 301 -26.13 -29.25 -21.05
C GLU A 301 -25.02 -29.26 -19.99
N ALA A 302 -24.09 -28.31 -20.10
CA ALA A 302 -22.95 -28.24 -19.21
C ALA A 302 -23.42 -27.82 -17.82
N LEU A 303 -23.13 -28.65 -16.82
CA LEU A 303 -23.40 -28.32 -15.42
C LEU A 303 -22.61 -27.06 -15.04
N ALA A 304 -23.19 -26.24 -14.16
CA ALA A 304 -22.50 -25.07 -13.63
C ALA A 304 -21.23 -25.52 -12.87
N PRO A 305 -20.11 -24.77 -12.97
CA PRO A 305 -18.91 -25.10 -12.21
C PRO A 305 -19.18 -25.09 -10.70
N THR A 306 -18.71 -26.13 -10.01
CA THR A 306 -18.74 -26.23 -8.55
C THR A 306 -17.51 -25.57 -7.94
N THR A 307 -17.69 -24.89 -6.81
CA THR A 307 -16.59 -24.28 -6.06
C THR A 307 -15.98 -25.31 -5.10
N ASN A 308 -14.67 -25.47 -5.17
CA ASN A 308 -13.89 -26.33 -4.28
C ASN A 308 -13.59 -25.61 -2.95
N THR A 309 -13.23 -26.37 -1.91
CA THR A 309 -12.87 -25.82 -0.60
C THR A 309 -11.62 -24.93 -0.62
N ASP A 310 -10.74 -25.11 -1.61
CA ASP A 310 -9.53 -24.29 -1.82
C ASP A 310 -9.80 -23.02 -2.64
N GLY A 311 -11.07 -22.75 -3.00
CA GLY A 311 -11.48 -21.58 -3.79
C GLY A 311 -11.35 -21.75 -5.30
N THR A 312 -10.81 -22.87 -5.79
CA THR A 312 -10.80 -23.19 -7.23
C THR A 312 -12.16 -23.71 -7.70
N PHE A 313 -12.33 -23.84 -9.02
CA PHE A 313 -13.55 -24.38 -9.63
C PHE A 313 -13.28 -25.75 -10.24
N SER A 314 -14.31 -26.60 -10.26
CA SER A 314 -14.34 -27.85 -11.00
C SER A 314 -15.62 -27.90 -11.84
N GLN A 315 -15.57 -28.56 -13.00
CA GLN A 315 -16.70 -28.70 -13.89
C GLN A 315 -16.59 -30.00 -14.66
N ASP A 316 -17.68 -30.76 -14.71
CA ASP A 316 -17.77 -31.97 -15.51
C ASP A 316 -18.56 -31.70 -16.78
N ASN A 317 -18.13 -32.31 -17.88
CA ASN A 317 -18.84 -32.24 -19.15
C ASN A 317 -19.11 -33.65 -19.69
N HIS A 318 -20.35 -33.89 -20.10
CA HIS A 318 -20.83 -35.23 -20.45
C HIS A 318 -21.10 -35.34 -21.95
N LEU A 319 -20.62 -36.43 -22.55
CA LEU A 319 -20.86 -36.78 -23.95
C LEU A 319 -21.46 -38.18 -24.04
N LEU A 320 -22.63 -38.29 -24.67
CA LEU A 320 -23.28 -39.56 -24.94
C LEU A 320 -22.78 -40.14 -26.28
N VAL A 321 -22.27 -41.37 -26.27
CA VAL A 321 -21.75 -42.05 -27.46
C VAL A 321 -22.39 -43.43 -27.61
N LYS A 322 -22.58 -43.90 -28.85
CA LYS A 322 -23.08 -45.25 -29.13
C LYS A 322 -21.96 -46.27 -28.96
N THR A 323 -22.26 -47.44 -28.37
CA THR A 323 -21.25 -48.52 -28.23
C THR A 323 -20.82 -49.10 -29.57
N SER A 324 -21.61 -48.94 -30.64
CA SER A 324 -21.20 -49.30 -32.01
C SER A 324 -19.94 -48.55 -32.47
N GLU A 325 -19.65 -47.37 -31.92
CA GLU A 325 -18.41 -46.65 -32.23
C GLU A 325 -17.16 -47.28 -31.60
N GLN A 326 -17.30 -48.36 -30.82
CA GLN A 326 -16.19 -49.08 -30.20
C GLN A 326 -15.27 -49.78 -31.21
N GLU A 327 -15.77 -50.09 -32.40
CA GLU A 327 -14.96 -50.64 -33.50
C GLU A 327 -13.94 -49.62 -34.04
N ASP A 328 -14.25 -48.33 -33.90
CA ASP A 328 -13.34 -47.23 -34.25
C ASP A 328 -12.36 -47.01 -33.08
N LYS A 329 -11.14 -47.54 -33.21
CA LYS A 329 -10.05 -47.43 -32.23
C LYS A 329 -9.55 -45.99 -31.99
N ARG A 330 -10.18 -44.97 -32.57
CA ARG A 330 -9.78 -43.58 -32.41
C ARG A 330 -10.26 -43.03 -31.06
N PRO A 331 -9.41 -42.29 -30.33
CA PRO A 331 -9.79 -41.72 -29.04
C PRO A 331 -10.78 -40.57 -29.21
N PHE A 332 -11.63 -40.41 -28.18
CA PHE A 332 -12.35 -39.17 -27.93
C PHE A 332 -11.47 -38.27 -27.08
N THR A 333 -11.31 -37.01 -27.46
CA THR A 333 -10.46 -36.04 -26.78
C THR A 333 -11.31 -34.93 -26.19
N CYS A 334 -11.20 -34.72 -24.88
CA CYS A 334 -11.71 -33.53 -24.22
C CYS A 334 -10.63 -32.45 -24.23
N GLN A 335 -10.93 -31.32 -24.86
CA GLN A 335 -10.05 -30.16 -24.95
C GLN A 335 -10.60 -29.01 -24.11
N VAL A 336 -9.78 -28.46 -23.21
CA VAL A 336 -10.17 -27.42 -22.25
C VAL A 336 -9.32 -26.17 -22.45
N TRP A 337 -9.99 -25.06 -22.77
CA TRP A 337 -9.36 -23.75 -22.91
C TRP A 337 -9.60 -22.91 -21.65
N HIS A 338 -8.54 -22.29 -21.13
CA HIS A 338 -8.63 -21.50 -19.90
C HIS A 338 -7.65 -20.31 -19.93
N SER A 339 -8.15 -19.11 -19.64
CA SER A 339 -7.35 -17.88 -19.45
C SER A 339 -6.33 -17.57 -20.57
N ALA A 340 -6.73 -17.74 -21.84
CA ALA A 340 -5.89 -17.53 -23.03
C ALA A 340 -4.55 -18.30 -23.01
N GLN A 341 -4.51 -19.45 -22.32
CA GLN A 341 -3.40 -20.39 -22.37
C GLN A 341 -3.66 -21.49 -23.41
N PRO A 342 -2.61 -22.22 -23.85
CA PRO A 342 -2.78 -23.42 -24.65
C PRO A 342 -3.76 -24.40 -23.97
N PRO A 343 -4.58 -25.12 -24.75
CA PRO A 343 -5.59 -26.00 -24.17
C PRO A 343 -4.94 -27.20 -23.46
N VAL A 344 -5.61 -27.65 -22.40
CA VAL A 344 -5.28 -28.92 -21.72
C VAL A 344 -6.19 -30.01 -22.28
N GLU A 345 -5.62 -31.15 -22.61
CA GLU A 345 -6.33 -32.24 -23.29
C GLU A 345 -6.22 -33.55 -22.52
N ALA A 346 -7.30 -34.32 -22.54
CA ALA A 346 -7.33 -35.71 -22.09
C ALA A 346 -8.10 -36.55 -23.09
N SER A 347 -7.61 -37.76 -23.36
CA SER A 347 -8.16 -38.65 -24.38
C SER A 347 -8.52 -40.01 -23.79
N MET A 348 -9.58 -40.64 -24.30
CA MET A 348 -9.95 -42.00 -23.95
C MET A 348 -10.42 -42.79 -25.17
N GLN A 349 -9.99 -44.04 -25.29
CA GLN A 349 -10.49 -44.96 -26.31
C GLN A 349 -11.62 -45.81 -25.74
N LEU A 350 -12.69 -46.00 -26.52
CA LEU A 350 -13.86 -46.80 -26.08
C LEU A 350 -13.53 -48.31 -26.00
N SER A 351 -12.44 -48.76 -26.62
CA SER A 351 -11.94 -50.13 -26.48
C SER A 351 -11.42 -50.44 -25.07
N GLU A 352 -10.92 -49.44 -24.33
CA GLU A 352 -10.36 -49.60 -22.97
C GLU A 352 -11.41 -49.99 -21.92
N LEU A 353 -12.71 -49.90 -22.25
CA LEU A 353 -13.81 -50.37 -21.40
C LEU A 353 -13.80 -51.89 -21.18
N LYS A 354 -13.34 -52.69 -22.16
CA LYS A 354 -13.30 -54.16 -22.04
C LYS A 354 -12.28 -54.63 -21.01
N ASP A 355 -11.12 -53.98 -20.97
CA ASP A 355 -10.04 -54.38 -20.07
C ASP A 355 -10.40 -54.18 -18.59
N LYS A 356 -11.21 -53.15 -18.26
CA LYS A 356 -11.70 -52.90 -16.89
C LYS A 356 -12.82 -53.85 -16.45
N GLU A 357 -13.74 -54.22 -17.35
CA GLU A 357 -14.78 -55.22 -17.03
C GLU A 357 -14.15 -56.60 -16.77
N GLN A 358 -13.14 -57.00 -17.55
CA GLN A 358 -12.42 -58.27 -17.38
C GLN A 358 -11.51 -58.30 -16.14
N THR A 359 -11.05 -57.16 -15.62
CA THR A 359 -10.35 -57.14 -14.31
C THR A 359 -11.30 -57.25 -13.13
N SER A 360 -12.59 -56.88 -13.28
CA SER A 360 -13.59 -57.01 -12.21
C SER A 360 -14.19 -58.42 -12.10
N LEU A 361 -14.09 -59.22 -13.17
CA LEU A 361 -14.54 -60.62 -13.25
C LEU A 361 -13.36 -61.60 -13.33
N GLY A 362 -12.35 -61.43 -12.49
CA GLY A 362 -11.36 -62.47 -12.19
C GLY A 362 -11.95 -63.53 -11.24
N PRO A 363 -11.57 -64.82 -11.34
CA PRO A 363 -12.21 -65.90 -10.60
C PRO A 363 -11.96 -65.78 -9.09
N ARG A 364 -12.92 -65.19 -8.37
CA ARG A 364 -12.89 -65.08 -6.89
C ARG A 364 -13.12 -66.41 -6.16
N ALA A 365 -13.12 -67.54 -6.85
CA ALA A 365 -13.40 -68.86 -6.28
C ALA A 365 -12.21 -69.83 -6.24
N SER A 366 -11.02 -69.48 -6.76
CA SER A 366 -9.85 -70.39 -6.72
C SER A 366 -8.70 -69.94 -5.81
N SER A 367 -8.58 -68.65 -5.44
CA SER A 367 -7.51 -68.19 -4.55
C SER A 367 -7.74 -68.55 -3.07
N SER A 368 -9.01 -68.67 -2.65
CA SER A 368 -9.38 -69.02 -1.26
C SER A 368 -8.93 -70.42 -0.87
N LEU A 369 -9.01 -71.40 -1.79
CA LEU A 369 -8.59 -72.77 -1.51
C LEU A 369 -7.06 -72.91 -1.50
N TYR A 370 -6.35 -72.17 -2.34
CA TYR A 370 -4.89 -72.20 -2.40
C TYR A 370 -4.24 -71.50 -1.19
N GLU A 371 -4.78 -70.35 -0.76
CA GLU A 371 -4.34 -69.69 0.48
C GLU A 371 -4.69 -70.50 1.73
N MET A 372 -5.88 -71.13 1.78
CA MET A 372 -6.22 -72.05 2.88
C MET A 372 -5.31 -73.27 2.92
N LEU A 373 -4.96 -73.85 1.76
CA LEU A 373 -4.06 -75.00 1.67
C LEU A 373 -2.63 -74.63 2.09
N LEU A 374 -2.14 -73.45 1.70
CA LEU A 374 -0.83 -72.92 2.12
C LEU A 374 -0.78 -72.64 3.63
N LEU A 375 -1.84 -72.07 4.21
CA LEU A 375 -1.95 -71.82 5.65
C LEU A 375 -2.06 -73.12 6.47
N LEU A 376 -2.78 -74.13 5.96
CA LEU A 376 -2.87 -75.46 6.57
C LEU A 376 -1.51 -76.18 6.51
N CYS A 377 -0.81 -76.14 5.37
CA CYS A 377 0.52 -76.73 5.23
C CYS A 377 1.57 -76.04 6.12
N TRP A 378 1.56 -74.70 6.20
CA TRP A 378 2.48 -73.96 7.07
C TRP A 378 2.25 -74.27 8.55
N LYS A 379 1.00 -74.52 8.99
CA LYS A 379 0.71 -74.87 10.39
C LYS A 379 1.01 -76.33 10.73
N LEU A 380 0.93 -77.25 9.79
CA LEU A 380 1.17 -78.68 10.03
C LEU A 380 2.66 -79.04 10.08
N LEU A 381 3.52 -78.35 9.32
CA LEU A 381 4.99 -78.56 9.31
C LEU A 381 5.69 -78.35 10.68
N PRO A 382 5.41 -77.29 11.46
CA PRO A 382 6.02 -77.13 12.78
C PRO A 382 5.44 -78.13 13.81
N LEU A 383 4.18 -78.54 13.67
CA LEU A 383 3.55 -79.54 14.56
C LEU A 383 4.19 -80.93 14.38
N THR A 384 4.49 -81.33 13.15
CA THR A 384 5.20 -82.60 12.89
C THR A 384 6.64 -82.54 13.39
N MET A 385 7.34 -81.41 13.21
CA MET A 385 8.69 -81.20 13.75
C MET A 385 8.74 -81.19 15.28
N LEU A 386 7.76 -80.56 15.96
CA LEU A 386 7.64 -80.60 17.42
C LEU A 386 7.32 -82.00 17.94
N SER A 387 6.46 -82.76 17.25
CA SER A 387 6.17 -84.14 17.62
C SER A 387 7.39 -85.07 17.44
N ALA A 388 8.16 -84.89 16.36
CA ALA A 388 9.40 -85.62 16.13
C ALA A 388 10.47 -85.27 17.17
N LEU A 389 10.64 -83.99 17.50
CA LEU A 389 11.54 -83.53 18.56
C LEU A 389 11.11 -84.04 19.95
N TYR A 390 9.81 -84.08 20.23
CA TYR A 390 9.29 -84.64 21.48
C TYR A 390 9.54 -86.14 21.60
N VAL A 391 9.34 -86.91 20.51
CA VAL A 391 9.62 -88.36 20.48
C VAL A 391 11.12 -88.63 20.61
N VAL A 392 11.98 -87.88 19.91
CA VAL A 392 13.45 -88.00 20.01
C VAL A 392 13.95 -87.64 21.40
N LYS A 393 13.40 -86.59 22.02
CA LYS A 393 13.76 -86.20 23.39
C LYS A 393 13.30 -87.23 24.42
N ARG A 394 12.15 -87.89 24.19
CA ARG A 394 11.62 -88.92 25.08
C ARG A 394 12.38 -90.24 24.96
N THR A 395 12.87 -90.62 23.77
CA THR A 395 13.72 -91.80 23.59
C THR A 395 15.14 -91.62 24.12
N LEU A 396 15.67 -90.39 24.13
CA LEU A 396 16.97 -90.06 24.72
C LEU A 396 16.95 -89.93 26.25
N SER A 397 15.78 -89.70 26.88
CA SER A 397 15.64 -89.58 28.34
C SER A 397 15.34 -90.91 29.05
N SER A 398 15.24 -92.02 28.32
CA SER A 398 14.92 -93.36 28.85
C SER A 398 16.06 -94.38 28.63
N ARG A 399 17.30 -93.91 28.44
CA ARG A 399 18.50 -94.75 28.39
C ARG A 399 19.51 -94.34 29.45
#